data_AF-A0A1F7L965-F1
#
_entry.id   AF-A0A1F7L965-F1
#
_cell.length_a   1.000
_cell.length_b   1.000
_cell.length_c   1.000
_cell.angle_alpha   90.00
_cell.angle_beta   90.00
_cell.angle_gamma   90.00
#
_symmetry.space_group_name_H-M   'P 1'
#
loop_
_entity.id
_entity.type
_entity.pdbx_description
1 polymer ?
#
loop_
_entity_poly.entity_id
_entity_poly.type
_entity_poly.pdbx_seq_one_letter_code
_entity_poly.pdbx_strand_id
1 'polypeptide(L)'
;MYGLALIAELRRHGYALSPGTLYPVLHQLEAAGYVGRLDRVVGGRVRKYYRLTPRGAVALADARRKIGELVGELLEAAPSRRRPARAAAGPRRRRRRGGAR
;
A
#
# COMPACT_ATOMS: atom_id res chain seq x y z
N MET A 1 -17.80 14.42 3.77
CA MET A 1 -16.80 15.52 3.93
C MET A 1 -16.71 16.32 2.64
N TYR A 2 -16.18 17.55 2.65
CA TYR A 2 -15.89 18.29 1.40
C TYR A 2 -14.40 18.20 1.03
N GLY A 3 -14.08 18.44 -0.25
CA GLY A 3 -12.74 18.18 -0.82
C GLY A 3 -11.56 18.73 -0.02
N LEU A 4 -11.60 20.00 0.40
CA LEU A 4 -10.52 20.58 1.19
C LEU A 4 -10.38 19.95 2.60
N ALA A 5 -11.49 19.53 3.21
CA ALA A 5 -11.43 18.81 4.49
C ALA A 5 -10.77 17.44 4.33
N LEU A 6 -10.96 16.76 3.19
CA LEU A 6 -10.26 15.51 2.89
C LEU A 6 -8.75 15.72 2.74
N ILE A 7 -8.31 16.80 2.07
CA ILE A 7 -6.87 17.14 1.96
C ILE A 7 -6.27 17.36 3.36
N ALA A 8 -6.95 18.15 4.20
CA ALA A 8 -6.49 18.41 5.56
C ALA A 8 -6.40 17.11 6.37
N GLU A 9 -7.40 16.23 6.25
CA GLU A 9 -7.41 14.97 6.98
C GLU A 9 -6.31 14.01 6.54
N LEU A 10 -6.11 13.86 5.24
CA LEU A 10 -5.04 13.05 4.68
C LEU A 10 -3.66 13.56 5.13
N ARG A 11 -3.48 14.88 5.19
CA ARG A 11 -2.25 15.48 5.73
C ARG A 11 -2.03 15.12 7.21
N ARG A 12 -3.09 15.08 8.04
CA ARG A 12 -2.99 14.63 9.45
C ARG A 12 -2.54 13.18 9.57
N HIS A 13 -2.87 12.34 8.59
CA HIS A 13 -2.41 10.94 8.50
C HIS A 13 -1.05 10.77 7.77
N GLY A 14 -0.33 11.86 7.50
CA GLY A 14 0.99 11.81 6.86
C GLY A 14 0.97 11.79 5.33
N TYR A 15 -0.20 11.93 4.70
CA TYR A 15 -0.33 11.98 3.24
C TYR A 15 -0.41 13.43 2.74
N ALA A 16 0.68 13.92 2.14
CA ALA A 16 0.71 15.25 1.53
C ALA A 16 0.18 15.21 0.08
N LEU A 17 -1.14 15.28 -0.09
CA LEU A 17 -1.77 15.33 -1.42
C LEU A 17 -2.08 16.77 -1.84
N SER A 18 -1.78 17.09 -3.09
CA SER A 18 -2.23 18.33 -3.72
C SER A 18 -3.70 18.23 -4.16
N PRO A 19 -4.41 19.36 -4.35
CA PRO A 19 -5.70 19.37 -5.04
C PRO A 19 -5.65 18.67 -6.41
N GLY A 20 -4.56 18.87 -7.16
CA GLY A 20 -4.34 18.25 -8.47
C GLY A 20 -4.17 16.73 -8.43
N THR A 21 -3.93 16.15 -7.25
CA THR A 21 -3.86 14.69 -7.04
C THR A 21 -5.16 14.15 -6.46
N LEU A 22 -5.73 14.83 -5.47
CA LEU A 22 -6.93 14.33 -4.79
C LEU A 22 -8.17 14.36 -5.69
N TYR A 23 -8.39 15.45 -6.43
CA TYR A 23 -9.62 15.59 -7.22
C TYR A 23 -9.72 14.57 -8.36
N PRO A 24 -8.64 14.24 -9.11
CA PRO A 24 -8.67 13.13 -10.05
C PRO A 24 -9.05 11.79 -9.40
N VAL A 25 -8.51 11.47 -8.23
CA VAL A 25 -8.85 10.22 -7.51
C VAL A 25 -10.32 10.21 -7.10
N LEU A 26 -10.84 11.32 -6.56
CA LEU A 26 -12.25 11.43 -6.20
C LEU A 26 -13.17 11.30 -7.42
N HIS A 27 -12.76 11.87 -8.56
CA HIS A 27 -13.49 11.74 -9.82
C HIS A 27 -13.53 10.29 -10.30
N GLN A 28 -12.42 9.57 -10.23
CA GLN A 28 -12.37 8.14 -10.58
C GLN A 28 -13.26 7.30 -9.66
N LEU A 29 -13.25 7.57 -8.35
CA LEU A 29 -14.11 6.88 -7.38
C LEU A 29 -15.60 7.18 -7.58
N GLU A 30 -15.93 8.40 -8.00
CA GLU A 30 -17.30 8.81 -8.36
C GLU A 30 -17.76 8.10 -9.64
N ALA A 31 -16.93 8.12 -10.70
CA ALA A 31 -17.21 7.45 -11.96
C ALA A 31 -17.37 5.92 -11.79
N ALA A 32 -16.60 5.31 -10.89
CA ALA A 32 -16.71 3.90 -10.55
C ALA A 32 -17.90 3.57 -9.62
N GLY A 33 -18.63 4.59 -9.15
CA GLY A 33 -19.81 4.44 -8.30
C GLY A 33 -19.52 4.09 -6.84
N TYR A 34 -18.29 4.27 -6.36
CA TYR A 34 -17.91 4.03 -4.96
C TYR A 34 -18.16 5.24 -4.07
N VAL A 35 -18.09 6.44 -4.63
CA VAL A 35 -18.34 7.70 -3.93
C VAL A 35 -19.45 8.47 -4.64
N GLY A 36 -20.39 9.04 -3.89
CA GLY A 36 -21.36 10.00 -4.40
C GLY A 36 -20.94 11.43 -4.07
N ARG A 37 -21.28 12.37 -4.95
CA ARG A 37 -21.05 13.80 -4.78
C ARG A 37 -22.37 14.55 -4.58
N LEU A 38 -22.35 15.54 -3.70
CA LEU A 38 -23.44 16.50 -3.51
C LEU A 38 -22.85 17.92 -3.46
N ASP A 39 -23.35 18.79 -4.33
CA ASP A 39 -22.98 20.19 -4.33
C ASP A 39 -23.87 20.98 -3.38
N ARG A 40 -23.26 21.83 -2.55
CA ARG A 40 -23.98 22.73 -1.64
C ARG A 40 -23.37 24.11 -1.66
N VAL A 41 -24.20 25.14 -1.67
CA VAL A 41 -23.76 26.53 -1.50
C VAL A 41 -23.59 26.81 -0.01
N VAL A 42 -22.39 27.24 0.39
CA VAL A 42 -22.10 27.64 1.78
C VAL A 42 -21.30 28.93 1.75
N GLY A 43 -21.86 30.01 2.29
CA GLY A 43 -21.25 31.35 2.26
C GLY A 43 -21.04 31.86 0.83
N GLY A 44 -22.02 31.66 -0.05
CA GLY A 44 -21.96 32.08 -1.46
C GLY A 44 -21.02 31.27 -2.35
N ARG A 45 -20.36 30.22 -1.83
CA ARG A 45 -19.44 29.37 -2.61
C ARG A 45 -19.96 27.94 -2.71
N VAL A 46 -19.86 27.35 -3.89
CA VAL A 46 -20.19 25.93 -4.11
C VAL A 46 -19.12 25.06 -3.45
N ARG A 47 -19.55 24.17 -2.56
CA ARG A 47 -18.74 23.14 -1.92
C ARG A 47 -19.19 21.77 -2.39
N LYS A 48 -18.24 20.98 -2.88
CA LYS A 48 -18.46 19.59 -3.29
C LYS A 48 -18.29 18.67 -2.08
N TYR A 49 -19.38 18.04 -1.65
CA TYR A 49 -19.40 17.05 -0.58
C TYR A 49 -19.35 15.65 -1.16
N TYR A 50 -18.54 14.79 -0.54
CA TYR A 50 -18.36 13.40 -0.93
C TYR A 50 -18.81 12.47 0.21
N ARG A 51 -19.46 11.37 -0.16
CA ARG A 51 -19.87 10.29 0.74
C ARG A 51 -19.73 8.94 0.04
N LEU A 52 -19.54 7.86 0.81
CA LEU A 52 -19.61 6.51 0.25
C LEU A 52 -21.01 6.21 -0.28
N THR A 53 -21.08 5.47 -1.38
CA THR A 53 -22.31 4.81 -1.83
C THR A 53 -22.45 3.45 -1.12
N PRO A 54 -23.60 2.77 -1.22
CA PRO A 54 -23.73 1.39 -0.74
C PRO A 54 -22.67 0.45 -1.36
N ARG A 55 -22.44 0.58 -2.68
CA ARG A 55 -21.37 -0.16 -3.38
C ARG A 55 -19.98 0.19 -2.83
N GLY A 56 -19.73 1.46 -2.56
CA GLY A 56 -18.49 1.93 -1.93
C GLY A 56 -18.26 1.34 -0.54
N ALA A 57 -19.31 1.18 0.26
CA ALA A 57 -19.22 0.56 1.57
C ALA A 57 -18.81 -0.92 1.49
N VAL A 58 -19.39 -1.68 0.54
CA VAL A 58 -18.99 -3.07 0.27
C VAL A 58 -17.55 -3.14 -0.19
N ALA A 59 -17.15 -2.32 -1.16
CA ALA A 59 -15.78 -2.28 -1.66
C ALA A 59 -14.75 -1.91 -0.57
N LEU A 60 -15.11 -1.00 0.35
CA LEU A 60 -14.27 -0.65 1.49
C LEU A 60 -14.11 -1.83 2.46
N ALA A 61 -15.18 -2.58 2.74
CA ALA A 61 -15.10 -3.77 3.58
C ALA A 61 -14.17 -4.83 2.97
N ASP A 62 -14.29 -5.06 1.66
CA ASP A 62 -13.41 -5.98 0.92
C ASP A 62 -11.95 -5.52 0.91
N ALA A 63 -11.70 -4.21 0.70
CA ALA A 63 -10.36 -3.65 0.74
C ALA A 63 -9.71 -3.81 2.13
N ARG A 64 -10.47 -3.58 3.20
CA ARG A 64 -9.99 -3.78 4.59
C ARG A 64 -9.60 -5.23 4.84
N ARG A 65 -10.43 -6.18 4.40
CA ARG A 65 -10.13 -7.62 4.52
C ARG A 65 -8.82 -7.97 3.81
N LYS A 66 -8.69 -7.57 2.53
CA LYS A 66 -7.49 -7.84 1.71
C LYS A 66 -6.22 -7.22 2.29
N ILE A 67 -6.30 -6.01 2.83
CA ILE A 67 -5.16 -5.36 3.50
C ILE A 67 -4.76 -6.17 4.75
N GLY A 68 -5.74 -6.66 5.52
CA GLY A 68 -5.48 -7.50 6.69
C GLY A 68 -4.77 -8.81 6.33
N GLU A 69 -5.26 -9.50 5.29
CA GLU A 69 -4.62 -10.71 4.74
C GLU A 69 -3.16 -10.44 4.33
N LEU A 70 -2.94 -9.39 3.53
CA LEU A 70 -1.60 -9.00 3.06
C LEU A 70 -0.63 -8.67 4.20
N VAL A 71 -1.10 -7.92 5.20
CA VAL A 71 -0.28 -7.57 6.37
C VAL A 71 0.02 -8.82 7.20
N GLY A 72 -0.94 -9.73 7.36
CA GLY A 72 -0.74 -11.02 8.02
C GLY A 72 0.35 -11.84 7.35
N GLU A 73 0.27 -12.03 6.04
CA GLU A 73 1.28 -12.75 5.25
C GLU A 73 2.67 -12.13 5.39
N LEU A 74 2.78 -10.80 5.32
CA LEU A 74 4.05 -10.09 5.43
C LEU A 74 4.71 -10.25 6.81
N LEU A 75 3.92 -10.26 7.88
CA LEU A 75 4.42 -10.34 9.26
C LEU A 75 4.70 -11.79 9.70
N GLU A 76 3.95 -12.77 9.18
CA GLU A 76 4.17 -14.20 9.46
C GLU A 76 5.31 -14.80 8.63
N ALA A 77 5.65 -14.19 7.49
CA ALA A 77 6.87 -14.48 6.76
C ALA A 77 8.10 -13.99 7.55
N ALA A 78 8.42 -14.65 8.66
CA ALA A 78 9.76 -14.58 9.24
C ALA A 78 10.78 -14.81 8.12
N PRO A 79 11.91 -14.07 8.08
CA PRO A 79 12.88 -14.23 7.02
C PRO A 79 13.42 -15.65 7.10
N SER A 80 12.91 -16.54 6.25
CA SER A 80 13.53 -17.82 5.99
C SER A 80 14.80 -17.52 5.22
N ARG A 81 15.85 -17.14 5.95
CA ARG A 81 17.24 -17.29 5.52
C ARG A 81 17.53 -18.79 5.38
N ARG A 82 16.91 -19.44 4.41
CA ARG A 82 17.49 -20.62 3.79
C ARG A 82 18.52 -20.11 2.79
N ARG A 83 19.65 -19.67 3.32
CA ARG A 83 20.91 -19.72 2.59
C ARG A 83 21.19 -21.22 2.42
N PRO A 84 21.21 -21.79 1.21
CA PRO A 84 21.52 -23.21 1.07
C PRO A 84 22.94 -23.43 1.59
N ALA A 85 23.06 -24.09 2.74
CA ALA A 85 24.31 -24.60 3.24
C ALA A 85 24.73 -25.78 2.37
N ARG A 86 25.41 -25.50 1.25
CA ARG A 86 26.16 -26.53 0.53
C ARG A 86 27.31 -25.95 -0.29
N ALA A 87 28.41 -25.70 0.43
CA ALA A 87 29.76 -25.82 -0.13
C ALA A 87 30.68 -26.37 0.97
N ALA A 88 30.32 -27.53 1.52
CA ALA A 88 31.25 -28.38 2.24
C ALA A 88 31.52 -29.60 1.37
N ALA A 89 32.70 -29.62 0.72
CA ALA A 89 33.56 -30.78 0.49
C ALA A 89 34.40 -30.62 -0.78
N GLY A 90 35.68 -30.30 -0.60
CA GLY A 90 36.75 -30.62 -1.55
C GLY A 90 38.02 -30.91 -0.73
N PRO A 91 38.55 -32.15 -0.72
CA PRO A 91 39.63 -32.51 0.18
C PRO A 91 40.95 -31.83 -0.22
N ARG A 92 41.55 -31.12 0.72
CA ARG A 92 42.92 -30.59 0.62
C ARG A 92 43.90 -31.76 0.55
N ARG A 93 44.29 -32.17 -0.66
CA ARG A 93 45.48 -33.01 -0.85
C ARG A 93 46.74 -32.18 -0.60
N ARG A 94 47.21 -32.23 0.64
CA ARG A 94 48.57 -31.84 1.03
C ARG A 94 49.49 -33.02 0.74
N ARG A 95 50.19 -33.04 -0.40
CA ARG A 95 51.38 -33.90 -0.57
C ARG A 95 52.62 -33.09 -0.23
N ARG A 96 53.28 -33.48 0.86
CA ARG A 96 54.60 -33.00 1.28
C ARG A 96 55.68 -33.83 0.58
N ARG A 97 56.73 -33.13 0.14
CA ARG A 97 58.18 -33.49 0.10
C ARG A 97 58.64 -34.70 -0.73
N GLY A 98 59.56 -34.42 -1.67
CA GLY A 98 60.95 -34.88 -1.57
C GLY A 98 61.52 -35.75 -2.71
N GLY A 99 62.52 -35.20 -3.41
CA GLY A 99 63.84 -35.86 -3.61
C GLY A 99 64.13 -36.64 -4.91
N ALA A 100 65.36 -36.41 -5.41
CA ALA A 100 66.17 -37.19 -6.35
C ALA A 100 65.73 -37.12 -7.83
N ARG A 101 66.58 -36.79 -8.82
CA ARG A 101 68.04 -36.78 -8.96
C ARG A 101 68.47 -35.62 -9.88
#